data_AF-A0A060BY41-F1
#
_entry.id   AF-A0A060BY41-F1
#
_cell.length_a   1.000
_cell.length_b   1.000
_cell.length_c   1.000
_cell.angle_alpha   90.00
_cell.angle_beta   90.00
_cell.angle_gamma   90.00
#
_symmetry.space_group_name_H-M   'P 1'
#
loop_
_entity.id
_entity.type
_entity.pdbx_description
1 polymer ?
#
loop_
_entity_poly.entity_id
_entity_poly.type
_entity_poly.pdbx_seq_one_letter_code
_entity_poly.pdbx_strand_id
1 'polypeptide(L)'
;CCGFDIHADPQNPANWHKSPRPVFTTSNENRQYGPGHNSFTQTPEGDDVLVYHARNYTEIEGDPLYDPNRHTRLKLIRWDENGM
;
A
#
# COMPACT_ATOMS: atom_id res chain seq x y z
N CYS A 1 7.34 -1.87 -3.44
CA CYS A 1 6.89 -0.98 -4.54
C CYS A 1 7.89 -1.04 -5.67
N CYS A 2 7.48 -0.76 -6.91
CA CYS A 2 8.38 -0.59 -8.05
C CYS A 2 8.29 0.86 -8.53
N GLY A 3 9.43 1.51 -8.73
CA GLY A 3 9.53 2.84 -9.35
C GLY A 3 9.82 2.75 -10.85
N PHE A 4 9.51 3.82 -11.57
CA PHE A 4 9.66 3.93 -13.02
C PHE A 4 9.87 5.40 -13.41
N ASP A 5 10.77 5.66 -14.36
CA ASP A 5 10.95 6.98 -14.96
C ASP A 5 9.87 7.21 -16.04
N ILE A 6 9.15 8.33 -15.96
CA ILE A 6 8.02 8.66 -16.87
C ILE A 6 8.40 8.71 -18.35
N HIS A 7 9.68 8.92 -18.69
CA HIS A 7 10.17 8.97 -20.06
C HIS A 7 10.73 7.64 -20.58
N ALA A 8 10.81 6.62 -19.74
CA ALA A 8 11.32 5.30 -20.11
C ALA A 8 10.26 4.45 -20.84
N ASP A 9 10.68 3.31 -21.40
CA ASP A 9 9.75 2.33 -21.98
C ASP A 9 9.21 1.42 -20.86
N PRO A 10 7.88 1.42 -20.57
CA PRO A 10 7.29 0.60 -19.52
C PRO A 10 7.31 -0.90 -19.84
N GLN A 11 7.50 -1.30 -21.11
CA GLN A 11 7.58 -2.71 -21.50
C GLN A 11 8.97 -3.30 -21.25
N ASN A 12 9.99 -2.46 -21.06
CA ASN A 12 11.34 -2.92 -20.74
C ASN A 12 11.48 -3.12 -19.21
N PRO A 13 11.66 -4.37 -18.73
CA PRO A 13 11.75 -4.66 -17.30
C PRO A 13 12.95 -4.00 -16.61
N ALA A 14 14.01 -3.65 -17.36
CA ALA A 14 15.18 -2.98 -16.80
C ALA A 14 14.90 -1.55 -16.32
N ASN A 15 13.80 -0.94 -16.80
CA ASN A 15 13.36 0.40 -16.39
C ASN A 15 12.53 0.39 -15.10
N TRP A 16 12.23 -0.78 -14.55
CA TRP A 16 11.49 -0.93 -13.30
C TRP A 16 12.43 -1.21 -12.14
N HIS A 17 12.38 -0.34 -11.12
CA HIS A 17 13.23 -0.45 -9.94
C HIS A 17 12.43 -0.97 -8.74
N LYS A 18 12.66 -2.21 -8.35
CA LYS A 18 12.01 -2.81 -7.17
C LYS A 18 12.66 -2.27 -5.89
N SER A 19 11.85 -1.70 -5.00
CA SER A 19 12.33 -1.30 -3.68
C SER A 19 12.86 -2.52 -2.89
N PRO A 20 14.03 -2.40 -2.22
CA PRO A 20 14.64 -3.51 -1.49
C PRO A 20 13.88 -3.87 -0.21
N ARG A 21 12.95 -3.02 0.25
CA ARG A 21 12.15 -3.23 1.47
C ARG A 21 10.67 -2.92 1.21
N PRO A 22 9.74 -3.45 2.02
CA PRO A 22 8.34 -3.04 1.97
C PRO A 22 8.21 -1.53 2.20
N VAL A 23 7.38 -0.86 1.41
CA VAL A 23 7.05 0.57 1.59
C VAL A 23 5.88 0.79 2.54
N PHE A 24 5.13 -0.27 2.85
CA PHE A 24 4.04 -0.25 3.79
C PHE A 24 3.88 -1.65 4.40
N THR A 25 3.76 -1.74 5.73
CA THR A 25 3.77 -3.01 6.48
C THR A 25 2.96 -2.91 7.77
N THR A 26 2.79 -4.03 8.44
CA THR A 26 2.15 -4.15 9.76
C THR A 26 2.70 -3.12 10.74
N SER A 27 1.80 -2.50 11.50
CA SER A 27 2.12 -1.65 12.64
C SER A 27 1.54 -2.28 13.90
N ASN A 28 2.42 -2.85 14.74
CA ASN A 28 2.01 -3.47 16.01
C ASN A 28 1.42 -2.43 16.97
N GLU A 29 2.05 -1.26 17.08
CA GLU A 29 1.60 -0.14 17.91
C GLU A 29 0.16 0.27 17.58
N ASN A 30 -0.18 0.36 16.29
CA ASN A 30 -1.51 0.75 15.84
C ASN A 30 -2.47 -0.42 15.65
N ARG A 31 -2.04 -1.64 16.01
CA ARG A 31 -2.77 -2.90 15.81
C ARG A 31 -3.31 -3.02 14.38
N GLN A 32 -2.44 -2.78 13.39
CA GLN A 32 -2.78 -2.91 11.96
C GLN A 32 -1.93 -4.01 11.34
N TYR A 33 -2.56 -5.11 10.95
CA TYR A 33 -1.88 -6.32 10.53
C TYR A 33 -2.20 -6.67 9.08
N GLY A 34 -1.15 -6.97 8.32
CA GLY A 34 -1.24 -7.35 6.91
C GLY A 34 -1.89 -6.29 6.00
N PRO A 35 -1.43 -5.02 6.02
CA PRO A 35 -1.96 -4.03 5.10
C PRO A 35 -1.59 -4.37 3.65
N GLY A 36 -2.55 -4.27 2.72
CA GLY A 36 -2.26 -4.57 1.33
C GLY A 36 -3.43 -4.42 0.37
N HIS A 37 -3.22 -4.93 -0.86
CA HIS A 37 -4.15 -4.86 -2.00
C HIS A 37 -4.73 -3.45 -2.16
N ASN A 38 -3.82 -2.48 -2.28
CA ASN A 38 -4.18 -1.09 -2.25
C ASN A 38 -4.67 -0.58 -3.61
N SER A 39 -5.38 0.54 -3.58
CA SER A 39 -5.64 1.41 -4.71
C SER A 39 -5.33 2.86 -4.33
N PHE A 40 -5.39 3.76 -5.31
CA PHE A 40 -5.15 5.18 -5.13
C PHE A 40 -6.35 5.98 -5.62
N THR A 41 -6.68 7.06 -4.91
CA THR A 41 -7.71 8.03 -5.29
C THR A 41 -7.27 9.41 -4.78
N GLN A 42 -8.02 10.46 -5.11
CA GLN A 42 -7.79 11.80 -4.59
C GLN A 42 -8.96 12.29 -3.73
N THR A 43 -8.69 13.20 -2.80
CA THR A 43 -9.73 14.03 -2.16
C THR A 43 -10.30 15.03 -3.17
N PRO A 44 -11.45 15.66 -2.90
CA PRO A 44 -11.97 16.76 -3.72
C PRO A 44 -10.98 17.93 -3.87
N GLU A 45 -10.10 18.12 -2.89
CA GLU A 45 -9.07 19.17 -2.87
C GLU A 45 -7.79 18.76 -3.65
N GLY A 46 -7.66 17.50 -4.05
CA GLY A 46 -6.55 16.99 -4.87
C GLY A 46 -5.45 16.24 -4.12
N ASP A 47 -5.61 15.97 -2.82
CA ASP A 47 -4.62 15.20 -2.06
C ASP A 47 -4.69 13.71 -2.42
N ASP A 48 -3.53 13.08 -2.62
CA ASP A 48 -3.47 11.65 -2.91
C ASP A 48 -3.79 10.80 -1.67
N VAL A 49 -4.63 9.80 -1.87
CA VAL A 49 -5.14 8.89 -0.83
C VAL A 49 -4.75 7.46 -1.15
N LEU A 50 -4.09 6.80 -0.21
CA LEU A 50 -3.89 5.37 -0.17
C LEU A 50 -5.14 4.69 0.40
N VAL A 51 -5.81 3.86 -0.42
CA VAL A 51 -6.90 2.97 0.01
C VAL A 51 -6.33 1.57 0.15
N TYR A 52 -6.51 0.88 1.28
CA TYR A 52 -5.98 -0.47 1.51
C TYR A 52 -6.84 -1.26 2.48
N HIS A 53 -6.69 -2.59 2.56
CA HIS A 53 -7.29 -3.36 3.64
C HIS A 53 -6.28 -3.73 4.72
N ALA A 54 -6.71 -3.88 5.97
CA ALA A 54 -5.94 -4.50 7.05
C ALA A 54 -6.85 -5.13 8.12
N ARG A 55 -6.30 -6.04 8.93
CA ARG A 55 -6.95 -6.57 10.14
C ARG A 55 -6.48 -5.84 11.40
N ASN A 56 -7.23 -5.97 12.49
CA ASN A 56 -6.87 -5.43 13.81
C ASN A 56 -6.41 -6.49 14.84
N TYR A 57 -6.18 -7.72 14.38
CA TYR A 57 -5.64 -8.84 15.14
C TYR A 57 -4.73 -9.72 14.26
N THR A 58 -3.97 -10.62 14.89
CA THR A 58 -3.01 -11.53 14.22
C THR A 58 -3.53 -12.96 14.08
N GLU A 59 -4.18 -13.49 15.12
CA GLU A 59 -4.63 -14.89 15.15
C GLU A 59 -5.89 -15.06 14.31
N ILE A 60 -5.82 -15.92 13.30
CA ILE A 60 -6.94 -16.26 12.42
C ILE A 60 -7.22 -17.75 12.60
N GLU A 61 -8.45 -18.09 12.95
CA GLU A 61 -8.90 -19.48 13.00
C GLU A 61 -9.43 -19.92 11.62
N GLY A 62 -8.88 -21.00 11.08
CA GLY A 62 -9.24 -21.51 9.76
C GLY A 62 -8.52 -20.80 8.61
N ASP A 63 -9.13 -20.79 7.42
CA ASP A 63 -8.53 -20.20 6.22
C ASP A 63 -8.72 -18.66 6.21
N PRO A 64 -7.63 -17.87 6.14
CA PRO A 64 -7.68 -16.41 6.10
C PRO A 64 -8.49 -15.79 4.96
N LEU A 65 -8.76 -16.54 3.89
CA LEU A 65 -9.62 -16.09 2.80
C LEU A 65 -11.07 -15.93 3.25
N TYR A 66 -11.55 -16.81 4.12
CA TYR A 66 -12.93 -16.85 4.62
C TYR A 66 -13.13 -16.06 5.92
N ASP A 67 -12.06 -15.58 6.55
CA ASP A 67 -12.12 -14.59 7.61
C ASP A 67 -12.54 -13.22 7.02
N PRO A 68 -13.72 -12.69 7.39
CA PRO A 68 -14.30 -11.50 6.74
C PRO A 68 -13.76 -10.18 7.29
N ASN A 69 -12.81 -10.18 8.22
CA ASN A 69 -12.45 -8.99 9.01
C ASN A 69 -11.29 -8.18 8.41
N ARG A 70 -11.11 -8.26 7.09
CA ARG A 70 -10.27 -7.31 6.34
C ARG A 70 -11.08 -6.04 6.12
N HIS A 71 -10.78 -4.99 6.87
CA HIS A 71 -11.47 -3.71 6.76
C HIS A 71 -10.73 -2.76 5.84
N THR A 72 -11.47 -2.08 4.97
CA THR A 72 -10.96 -0.98 4.12
C THR A 72 -10.56 0.20 4.98
N ARG A 73 -9.42 0.81 4.66
CA ARG A 73 -8.79 1.93 5.36
C ARG A 73 -8.26 2.95 4.37
N LEU A 74 -8.14 4.18 4.84
CA LEU A 74 -7.73 5.35 4.07
C LEU A 74 -6.57 6.03 4.79
N LYS A 75 -5.56 6.48 4.04
CA LYS A 75 -4.47 7.32 4.53
C LYS A 75 -4.11 8.35 3.47
N LEU A 76 -3.86 9.59 3.87
CA LEU A 76 -3.23 10.58 3.00
C LEU A 76 -1.78 10.18 2.74
N ILE A 77 -1.36 10.27 1.47
CA ILE A 77 0.04 10.12 1.06
C ILE A 77 0.73 11.45 1.32
N ARG A 78 1.98 11.37 1.78
CA ARG A 78 2.85 12.54 1.92
C ARG A 78 4.05 12.29 1.02
N TRP A 79 4.29 13.24 0.14
CA TRP A 79 5.41 13.22 -0.79
C TRP A 79 6.60 13.94 -0.17
N ASP A 80 7.77 13.33 -0.26
CA ASP A 80 9.04 13.95 0.07
C ASP A 80 9.55 14.84 -1.08
N GLU A 81 10.67 15.53 -0.85
CA GLU A 81 11.30 16.44 -1.82
C GLU A 81 11.76 15.76 -3.12
N ASN A 82 11.93 14.44 -3.10
CA ASN A 82 12.32 13.62 -4.25
C ASN A 82 11.10 13.06 -4.99
N GLY A 83 9.87 13.38 -4.54
CA GLY A 83 8.64 12.85 -5.11
C GLY A 83 8.37 11.38 -4.72
N MET A 84 8.85 10.94 -3.55
CA MET A 84 8.62 9.61 -2.97
C MET A 84 7.80 9.63 -1.68
#